data_AF-A0A6A2XGQ7-F1
#
_entry.id   AF-A0A6A2XGQ7-F1
#
_cell.length_a   1.000
_cell.length_b   1.000
_cell.length_c   1.000
_cell.angle_alpha   90.00
_cell.angle_beta   90.00
_cell.angle_gamma   90.00
#
_symmetry.space_group_name_H-M   'P 1'
#
loop_
_entity.id
_entity.type
_entity.pdbx_description
1 polymer ?
#
loop_
_entity_poly.entity_id
_entity_poly.type
_entity_poly.pdbx_seq_one_letter_code
_entity_poly.pdbx_strand_id
1 'polypeptide(L)'
;MKSTINNGTLALYLFICISFFPLLDAENKLVTETCQKLKEKDLCLSRLGAEQASQDAKDIVALTLIAINVAASNGSETATFIRTTLSESAETLAPTTEQNFEDCSENFEDAMQDLDDALALVTSRDFKGMKTEVGTALDDANECAAALNQGEGKDLELFNRTNNFLQLCSIVDDLAHILAPSHDGADGPNSDNGDNLAPNSGNGDNLAPN
;
A
#
# COMPACT_ATOMS: atom_id res chain seq x y z
N MET A 1 29.16 37.25 35.04
CA MET A 1 30.14 36.88 33.99
C MET A 1 29.65 37.47 32.67
N LYS A 2 30.48 38.27 31.98
CA LYS A 2 30.16 38.80 30.65
C LYS A 2 30.65 37.79 29.61
N SER A 3 29.74 37.11 28.92
CA SER A 3 30.11 36.32 27.73
C SER A 3 30.34 37.27 26.56
N THR A 4 31.56 37.27 26.04
CA THR A 4 31.92 37.94 24.79
C THR A 4 31.79 36.91 23.68
N ILE A 5 30.73 36.99 22.89
CA ILE A 5 30.57 36.15 21.69
C ILE A 5 31.51 36.72 20.62
N ASN A 6 32.49 35.93 20.18
CA ASN A 6 33.43 36.32 19.12
C ASN A 6 32.77 36.14 17.74
N ASN A 7 33.01 37.07 16.82
CA ASN A 7 32.55 37.01 15.43
C ASN A 7 33.00 35.71 14.72
N GLY A 8 34.16 35.15 15.10
CA GLY A 8 34.63 33.86 14.58
C GLY A 8 33.79 32.66 15.04
N THR A 9 33.36 32.64 16.31
CA THR A 9 32.45 31.60 16.83
C THR A 9 31.04 31.71 16.25
N LEU A 10 30.58 32.93 15.95
CA LEU A 10 29.30 33.15 15.29
C LEU A 10 29.31 32.64 13.84
N ALA A 11 30.40 32.89 13.11
CA ALA A 11 30.57 32.41 11.73
C ALA A 11 30.63 30.89 11.64
N LEU A 12 31.31 30.22 12.60
CA LEU A 12 31.37 28.76 12.66
C LEU A 12 30.00 28.14 12.94
N TYR A 13 29.22 28.72 13.85
CA TYR A 13 27.84 28.29 14.12
C TYR A 13 26.95 28.44 12.90
N LEU A 14 27.04 29.55 12.16
CA LEU A 14 26.28 29.75 10.93
C LEU A 14 26.63 28.71 9.86
N PHE A 15 27.92 28.38 9.68
CA PHE A 15 28.35 27.34 8.74
C PHE A 15 27.81 25.95 9.11
N ILE A 16 27.86 25.60 10.40
CA ILE A 16 27.30 24.33 10.91
C ILE A 16 25.79 24.30 10.69
N CYS A 17 25.07 25.38 11.00
CA CYS A 17 23.63 25.45 10.78
C CYS A 17 23.28 25.29 9.30
N ILE A 18 24.01 25.90 8.36
CA ILE A 18 23.73 25.77 6.91
C ILE A 18 23.92 24.32 6.42
N SER A 19 24.84 23.56 7.00
CA SER A 19 24.99 22.12 6.70
C SER A 19 23.93 21.22 7.36
N PHE A 20 23.26 21.70 8.42
CA PHE A 20 22.18 20.97 9.11
C PHE A 20 20.77 21.48 8.76
N PHE A 21 20.65 22.60 8.04
CA PHE A 21 19.41 23.02 7.44
C PHE A 21 19.19 22.13 6.21
N PRO A 22 18.15 21.28 6.17
CA PRO A 22 17.71 20.76 4.89
C PRO A 22 17.50 21.95 3.95
N LEU A 23 18.25 21.93 2.85
CA LEU A 23 18.06 22.81 1.71
C LEU A 23 16.56 22.88 1.44
N LEU A 24 15.99 24.09 1.29
CA LEU A 24 14.59 24.26 0.91
C LEU A 24 14.27 23.22 -0.16
N ASP A 25 13.30 22.35 0.14
CA ASP A 25 12.83 21.32 -0.78
C ASP A 25 12.61 21.98 -2.12
N ALA A 26 13.44 21.62 -3.10
CA ALA A 26 13.16 21.98 -4.47
C ALA A 26 11.84 21.29 -4.77
N GLU A 27 10.75 22.06 -4.79
CA GLU A 27 9.41 21.53 -4.97
C GLU A 27 9.43 20.64 -6.20
N ASN A 28 9.28 19.33 -5.99
CA ASN A 28 9.32 18.39 -7.08
C ASN A 28 8.03 18.55 -7.87
N LYS A 29 8.13 19.32 -8.96
CA LYS A 29 6.99 19.65 -9.81
C LYS A 29 6.20 18.42 -10.25
N LEU A 30 6.86 17.30 -10.51
CA LEU A 30 6.19 16.05 -10.88
C LEU A 30 5.34 15.50 -9.72
N VAL A 31 5.89 15.47 -8.50
CA VAL A 31 5.14 15.08 -7.29
C VAL A 31 3.96 16.02 -7.08
N THR A 32 4.19 17.34 -7.08
CA THR A 32 3.14 18.33 -6.87
C THR A 32 2.01 18.18 -7.89
N GLU A 33 2.33 18.17 -9.19
CA GLU A 33 1.32 18.11 -10.26
C GLU A 33 0.58 16.77 -10.30
N THR A 34 1.23 15.68 -9.88
CA THR A 34 0.60 14.36 -9.82
C THR A 34 -0.30 14.24 -8.60
N CYS A 35 0.20 14.53 -7.40
CA CYS A 35 -0.58 14.43 -6.16
C CYS A 35 -1.81 15.35 -6.14
N GLN A 36 -1.77 16.50 -6.84
CA GLN A 36 -2.93 17.38 -6.99
C GLN A 36 -4.13 16.74 -7.68
N LYS A 37 -3.94 15.63 -8.40
CA LYS A 37 -4.99 14.90 -9.13
C LYS A 37 -5.54 13.71 -8.36
N LEU A 38 -4.90 13.31 -7.26
CA LEU A 38 -5.26 12.13 -6.48
C LEU A 38 -6.25 12.50 -5.37
N LYS A 39 -7.01 11.51 -4.89
CA LYS A 39 -7.95 11.66 -3.77
C LYS A 39 -7.21 12.00 -2.47
N GLU A 40 -6.18 11.22 -2.16
CA GLU A 40 -5.33 11.38 -0.96
C GLU A 40 -4.23 12.42 -1.19
N LYS A 41 -4.60 13.61 -1.69
CA LYS A 41 -3.67 14.66 -2.13
C LYS A 41 -2.62 15.02 -1.07
N ASP A 42 -3.06 15.38 0.13
CA ASP A 42 -2.15 15.89 1.16
C ASP A 42 -1.24 14.79 1.70
N LEU A 43 -1.76 13.56 1.80
CA LEU A 43 -0.96 12.40 2.16
C LEU A 43 0.07 12.08 1.06
N CYS A 44 -0.32 12.11 -0.22
CA CYS A 44 0.61 11.92 -1.34
C CYS A 44 1.74 12.95 -1.31
N LEU A 45 1.42 14.24 -1.16
CA LEU A 45 2.43 15.30 -1.07
C LEU A 45 3.38 15.08 0.09
N SER A 46 2.83 14.73 1.27
CA SER A 46 3.62 14.47 2.47
C SER A 46 4.55 13.27 2.31
N ARG A 47 4.00 12.14 1.84
CA ARG A 47 4.73 10.86 1.79
C ARG A 47 5.70 10.83 0.63
N LEU A 48 5.25 11.12 -0.59
CA LEU A 48 6.14 11.08 -1.77
C LEU A 48 7.10 12.26 -1.79
N GLY A 49 6.74 13.42 -1.24
CA GLY A 49 7.65 14.55 -1.10
C GLY A 49 8.82 14.29 -0.14
N ALA A 50 8.61 13.45 0.89
CA ALA A 50 9.65 13.06 1.83
C ALA A 50 10.65 12.04 1.25
N GLU A 51 10.30 11.37 0.14
CA GLU A 51 11.15 10.36 -0.47
C GLU A 51 12.27 10.99 -1.31
N GLN A 52 13.52 10.72 -0.95
CA GLN A 52 14.68 11.17 -1.72
C GLN A 52 14.64 10.66 -3.17
N ALA A 53 14.12 9.44 -3.39
CA ALA A 53 13.94 8.86 -4.71
C ALA A 53 13.00 9.67 -5.60
N SER A 54 12.03 10.38 -5.02
CA SER A 54 11.11 11.23 -5.80
C SER A 54 11.85 12.34 -6.52
N GLN A 55 12.93 12.89 -5.95
CA GLN A 55 13.76 13.94 -6.56
C GLN A 55 14.36 13.51 -7.90
N ASP A 56 14.60 12.20 -8.08
CA ASP A 56 15.14 11.65 -9.31
C ASP A 56 14.06 11.14 -10.28
N ALA A 57 12.81 10.97 -9.83
CA ALA A 57 11.70 10.50 -10.66
C ALA A 57 11.50 11.40 -11.88
N LYS A 58 11.45 10.79 -13.08
CA LYS A 58 11.32 11.50 -14.36
C LYS A 58 9.92 11.44 -14.95
N ASP A 59 9.12 10.49 -14.51
CA ASP A 59 7.76 10.26 -15.00
C ASP A 59 6.87 9.63 -13.92
N ILE A 60 5.58 9.51 -14.23
CA ILE A 60 4.58 8.93 -13.34
C ILE A 60 4.89 7.46 -13.04
N VAL A 61 5.52 6.72 -13.97
CA VAL A 61 5.89 5.31 -13.76
C VAL A 61 6.90 5.17 -12.62
N ALA A 62 7.97 5.99 -12.64
CA ALA A 62 8.94 6.04 -11.56
C ALA A 62 8.29 6.47 -10.23
N LEU A 63 7.37 7.43 -10.27
CA LEU A 63 6.64 7.88 -9.08
C LEU A 63 5.71 6.78 -8.53
N THR A 64 5.09 5.97 -9.37
CA THR A 64 4.28 4.80 -8.98
C THR A 64 5.13 3.73 -8.28
N LEU A 65 6.33 3.43 -8.78
CA LEU A 65 7.26 2.53 -8.08
C LEU A 65 7.59 3.03 -6.68
N ILE A 66 7.83 4.33 -6.52
CA ILE A 66 8.11 4.93 -5.22
C ILE A 66 6.88 4.81 -4.31
N ALA A 67 5.69 5.11 -4.83
CA ALA A 67 4.44 5.01 -4.06
C ALA A 67 4.16 3.58 -3.58
N ILE A 68 4.39 2.56 -4.42
CA ILE A 68 4.26 1.16 -4.01
C ILE A 68 5.25 0.83 -2.89
N ASN A 69 6.52 1.24 -3.00
CA ASN A 69 7.51 1.02 -1.95
C ASN A 69 7.14 1.71 -0.63
N VAL A 70 6.56 2.91 -0.68
CA VAL A 70 6.06 3.62 0.51
C VAL A 70 4.90 2.85 1.15
N ALA A 71 3.96 2.33 0.35
CA ALA A 71 2.86 1.51 0.84
C ALA A 71 3.38 0.19 1.45
N ALA A 72 4.26 -0.52 0.76
CA ALA A 72 4.87 -1.77 1.20
C ALA A 72 5.69 -1.60 2.49
N SER A 73 6.43 -0.50 2.66
CA SER A 73 7.14 -0.19 3.91
C SER A 73 6.15 -0.03 5.08
N ASN A 74 5.05 0.68 4.86
CA ASN A 74 4.03 0.87 5.90
C ASN A 74 3.25 -0.43 6.20
N GLY A 75 2.98 -1.23 5.17
CA GLY A 75 2.39 -2.56 5.32
C GLY A 75 3.29 -3.49 6.14
N SER A 76 4.60 -3.48 5.86
CA SER A 76 5.60 -4.25 6.62
C SER A 76 5.71 -3.83 8.09
N GLU A 77 5.61 -2.52 8.38
CA GLU A 77 5.55 -2.01 9.75
C GLU A 77 4.28 -2.48 10.47
N THR A 78 3.15 -2.54 9.75
CA THR A 78 1.86 -3.00 10.27
C THR A 78 1.87 -4.51 10.52
N ALA A 79 2.33 -5.32 9.57
CA ALA A 79 2.55 -6.76 9.74
C ALA A 79 3.48 -7.07 10.93
N THR A 80 4.55 -6.28 11.08
CA THR A 80 5.45 -6.38 12.24
C THR A 80 4.73 -6.08 13.55
N PHE A 81 3.87 -5.06 13.57
CA PHE A 81 3.06 -4.74 14.75
C PHE A 81 2.08 -5.86 15.11
N ILE A 82 1.40 -6.46 14.11
CA ILE A 82 0.49 -7.59 14.31
C ILE A 82 1.25 -8.75 14.94
N ARG A 83 2.33 -9.22 14.30
CA ARG A 83 3.15 -10.34 14.77
C ARG A 83 3.72 -10.09 16.16
N THR A 84 4.21 -8.88 16.43
CA THR A 84 4.77 -8.53 17.75
C THR A 84 3.69 -8.60 18.81
N THR A 85 2.50 -8.04 18.53
CA THR A 85 1.36 -8.05 19.46
C THR A 85 0.89 -9.48 19.76
N LEU A 86 0.77 -10.33 18.74
CA LEU A 86 0.46 -11.75 18.91
C LEU A 86 1.53 -12.45 19.77
N SER A 87 2.81 -12.21 19.51
CA SER A 87 3.89 -12.89 20.25
C SER A 87 4.08 -12.41 21.70
N GLU A 88 3.92 -11.12 21.97
CA GLU A 88 4.23 -10.53 23.27
C GLU A 88 3.00 -10.38 24.17
N SER A 89 1.80 -10.34 23.59
CA SER A 89 0.56 -10.05 24.31
C SER A 89 -0.47 -11.16 24.25
N ALA A 90 -0.25 -12.28 23.55
CA ALA A 90 -1.22 -13.39 23.41
C ALA A 90 -1.90 -13.77 24.73
N GLU A 91 -1.13 -13.93 25.81
CA GLU A 91 -1.68 -14.32 27.13
C GLU A 91 -2.60 -13.27 27.78
N THR A 92 -2.62 -12.04 27.25
CA THR A 92 -3.36 -10.89 27.78
C THR A 92 -4.42 -10.33 26.83
N LEU A 93 -4.41 -10.75 25.57
CA LEU A 93 -5.43 -10.34 24.60
C LEU A 93 -6.76 -11.02 24.93
N ALA A 94 -7.86 -10.30 24.68
CA ALA A 94 -9.15 -10.96 24.65
C ALA A 94 -9.18 -11.93 23.45
N PRO A 95 -9.82 -13.11 23.56
CA PRO A 95 -9.82 -14.10 22.48
C PRO A 95 -10.31 -13.54 21.12
N THR A 96 -11.27 -12.61 21.13
CA THR A 96 -11.73 -11.94 19.91
C THR A 96 -10.67 -11.01 19.30
N THR A 97 -9.94 -10.27 20.14
CA THR A 97 -8.84 -9.42 19.66
C THR A 97 -7.67 -10.27 19.14
N GLU A 98 -7.38 -11.40 19.76
CA GLU A 98 -6.37 -12.35 19.26
C GLU A 98 -6.76 -12.88 17.87
N GLN A 99 -7.98 -13.40 17.70
CA GLN A 99 -8.47 -13.87 16.40
C GLN A 99 -8.44 -12.76 15.33
N ASN A 100 -8.89 -11.56 15.67
CA ASN A 100 -8.84 -10.43 14.73
C ASN A 100 -7.41 -10.13 14.26
N PHE A 101 -6.41 -10.27 15.14
CA PHE A 101 -5.00 -10.06 14.80
C PHE A 101 -4.45 -11.20 13.95
N GLU A 102 -4.87 -12.44 14.17
CA GLU A 102 -4.53 -13.58 13.32
C GLU A 102 -5.11 -13.40 11.91
N ASP A 103 -6.39 -13.07 11.81
CA ASP A 103 -7.06 -12.80 10.53
C ASP A 103 -6.40 -11.61 9.80
N CYS A 104 -6.08 -10.54 10.52
CA CYS A 104 -5.32 -9.42 9.95
C CYS A 104 -3.89 -9.81 9.54
N SER A 105 -3.26 -10.79 10.20
CA SER A 105 -1.93 -11.26 9.82
C SER A 105 -1.95 -11.91 8.45
N GLU A 106 -2.94 -12.77 8.19
CA GLU A 106 -3.13 -13.43 6.88
C GLU A 106 -3.41 -12.38 5.79
N ASN A 107 -4.36 -11.47 6.04
CA ASN A 107 -4.67 -10.37 5.11
C ASN A 107 -3.44 -9.49 4.78
N PHE A 108 -2.56 -9.22 5.75
CA PHE A 108 -1.35 -8.44 5.48
C PHE A 108 -0.23 -9.26 4.83
N GLU A 109 -0.23 -10.60 4.93
CA GLU A 109 0.67 -11.44 4.12
C GLU A 109 0.26 -11.38 2.65
N ASP A 110 -1.04 -11.53 2.36
CA ASP A 110 -1.60 -11.48 1.00
C ASP A 110 -1.44 -10.08 0.38
N ALA A 111 -1.85 -9.02 1.09
CA ALA A 111 -1.70 -7.65 0.60
C ALA A 111 -0.24 -7.26 0.30
N MET A 112 0.72 -7.81 1.07
CA MET A 112 2.14 -7.56 0.81
C MET A 112 2.65 -8.31 -0.41
N GLN A 113 2.18 -9.54 -0.63
CA GLN A 113 2.47 -10.32 -1.84
C GLN A 113 1.92 -9.60 -3.09
N ASP A 114 0.70 -9.08 -3.01
CA ASP A 114 0.09 -8.33 -4.11
C ASP A 114 0.84 -7.03 -4.45
N LEU A 115 1.36 -6.31 -3.44
CA LEU A 115 2.21 -5.14 -3.68
C LEU A 115 3.55 -5.52 -4.34
N ASP A 116 4.13 -6.66 -3.99
CA ASP A 116 5.34 -7.17 -4.64
C ASP A 116 5.07 -7.55 -6.10
N ASP A 117 3.92 -8.17 -6.38
CA ASP A 117 3.49 -8.49 -7.75
C ASP A 117 3.18 -7.22 -8.56
N ALA A 118 2.56 -6.21 -7.93
CA ALA A 118 2.37 -4.89 -8.52
C ALA A 118 3.70 -4.24 -8.94
N LEU A 119 4.77 -4.34 -8.12
CA LEU A 119 6.11 -3.84 -8.48
C LEU A 119 6.66 -4.53 -9.74
N ALA A 120 6.51 -5.85 -9.84
CA ALA A 120 6.94 -6.61 -11.02
C ALA A 120 6.17 -6.18 -12.28
N LEU A 121 4.85 -5.94 -12.14
CA LEU A 121 3.97 -5.53 -13.22
C LEU A 121 4.24 -4.08 -13.70
N VAL A 122 4.62 -3.16 -12.80
CA VAL A 122 5.12 -1.83 -13.23
C VAL A 122 6.36 -1.97 -14.11
N THR A 123 7.27 -2.87 -13.73
CA THR A 123 8.54 -3.07 -14.45
C THR A 123 8.32 -3.65 -15.84
N SER A 124 7.30 -4.52 -16.01
CA SER A 124 6.88 -5.04 -17.32
C SER A 124 5.94 -4.10 -18.09
N ARG A 125 5.57 -2.96 -17.49
CA ARG A 125 4.59 -1.97 -17.99
C ARG A 125 3.17 -2.53 -18.15
N ASP A 126 2.82 -3.57 -17.39
CA ASP A 126 1.45 -4.06 -17.28
C ASP A 126 0.70 -3.30 -16.17
N PHE A 127 0.26 -2.09 -16.51
CA PHE A 127 -0.44 -1.24 -15.57
C PHE A 127 -1.87 -1.69 -15.26
N LYS A 128 -2.48 -2.53 -16.12
CA LYS A 128 -3.79 -3.12 -15.85
C LYS A 128 -3.66 -4.24 -14.82
N GLY A 129 -2.67 -5.11 -14.98
CA GLY A 129 -2.33 -6.13 -13.98
C GLY A 129 -1.96 -5.48 -12.65
N MET A 130 -1.06 -4.49 -12.66
CA MET A 130 -0.69 -3.75 -11.45
C MET A 130 -1.92 -3.17 -10.73
N LYS A 131 -2.87 -2.59 -11.48
CA LYS A 131 -4.11 -2.06 -10.91
C LYS A 131 -4.94 -3.16 -10.24
N THR A 132 -4.98 -4.36 -10.83
CA THR A 132 -5.66 -5.52 -10.24
C THR A 132 -5.01 -5.89 -8.91
N GLU A 133 -3.70 -6.08 -8.86
CA GLU A 133 -3.02 -6.49 -7.61
C GLU A 133 -3.15 -5.42 -6.51
N VAL A 134 -3.01 -4.13 -6.84
CA VAL A 134 -3.24 -3.05 -5.86
C VAL A 134 -4.69 -3.02 -5.38
N GLY A 135 -5.64 -3.41 -6.22
CA GLY A 135 -7.05 -3.59 -5.84
C GLY A 135 -7.24 -4.73 -4.84
N THR A 136 -6.59 -5.88 -5.07
CA THR A 136 -6.61 -7.02 -4.13
C THR A 136 -5.99 -6.63 -2.78
N ALA A 137 -4.84 -5.96 -2.77
CA ALA A 137 -4.22 -5.46 -1.54
C ALA A 137 -5.10 -4.48 -0.76
N LEU A 138 -5.92 -3.68 -1.46
CA LEU A 138 -6.92 -2.81 -0.83
C LEU A 138 -8.07 -3.63 -0.22
N ASP A 139 -8.53 -4.68 -0.90
CA ASP A 139 -9.62 -5.54 -0.41
C ASP A 139 -9.19 -6.29 0.86
N ASP A 140 -7.99 -6.88 0.90
CA ASP A 140 -7.45 -7.58 2.08
C ASP A 140 -7.28 -6.63 3.28
N ALA A 141 -6.74 -5.44 3.04
CA ALA A 141 -6.61 -4.44 4.09
C ALA A 141 -7.99 -3.94 4.60
N ASN A 142 -9.00 -3.86 3.73
CA ASN A 142 -10.36 -3.53 4.13
C ASN A 142 -10.99 -4.66 4.95
N GLU A 143 -10.74 -5.92 4.60
CA GLU A 143 -11.21 -7.07 5.37
C GLU A 143 -10.62 -7.06 6.78
N CYS A 144 -9.30 -6.85 6.92
CA CYS A 144 -8.67 -6.63 8.22
C CYS A 144 -9.31 -5.46 8.97
N ALA A 145 -9.48 -4.29 8.33
CA ALA A 145 -10.06 -3.12 8.98
C ALA A 145 -11.51 -3.38 9.48
N ALA A 146 -12.29 -4.17 8.76
CA ALA A 146 -13.66 -4.51 9.09
C ALA A 146 -13.78 -5.45 10.31
N ALA A 147 -12.76 -6.29 10.56
CA ALA A 147 -12.73 -7.18 11.72
C ALA A 147 -12.43 -6.46 13.06
N LEU A 148 -11.82 -5.27 13.01
CA LEU A 148 -11.26 -4.61 14.19
C LEU A 148 -12.28 -3.77 14.98
N ASN A 149 -12.16 -3.81 16.31
CA ASN A 149 -12.87 -2.91 17.22
C ASN A 149 -12.21 -1.52 17.29
N GLN A 150 -12.96 -0.49 16.91
CA GLN A 150 -12.45 0.89 16.78
C GLN A 150 -12.58 1.73 18.07
N GLY A 151 -12.93 1.12 19.21
CA GLY A 151 -13.19 1.85 20.46
C GLY A 151 -11.92 2.26 21.20
N GLU A 152 -11.04 1.30 21.50
CA GLU A 152 -9.81 1.51 22.26
C GLU A 152 -8.85 0.31 22.15
N GLY A 153 -7.66 0.44 22.74
CA GLY A 153 -6.72 -0.67 22.87
C GLY A 153 -6.01 -1.04 21.57
N LYS A 154 -5.64 -2.33 21.47
CA LYS A 154 -4.82 -2.84 20.37
C LYS A 154 -5.57 -2.90 19.04
N ASP A 155 -6.86 -3.19 19.06
CA ASP A 155 -7.70 -3.14 17.86
C ASP A 155 -7.75 -1.74 17.26
N LEU A 156 -7.93 -0.68 18.07
CA LEU A 156 -7.89 0.70 17.58
C LEU A 156 -6.50 1.07 17.03
N GLU A 157 -5.41 0.63 17.68
CA GLU A 157 -4.06 0.87 17.18
C GLU A 157 -3.85 0.20 15.82
N LEU A 158 -4.27 -1.06 15.66
CA LEU A 158 -4.18 -1.78 14.39
C LEU A 158 -5.06 -1.11 13.32
N PHE A 159 -6.29 -0.75 13.65
CA PHE A 159 -7.21 -0.10 12.72
C PHE A 159 -6.64 1.19 12.14
N ASN A 160 -5.99 2.01 12.98
CA ASN A 160 -5.33 3.24 12.51
C ASN A 160 -4.15 2.95 11.57
N ARG A 161 -3.38 1.89 11.83
CA ARG A 161 -2.27 1.46 10.96
C ARG A 161 -2.81 0.95 9.63
N THR A 162 -3.83 0.08 9.66
CA THR A 162 -4.50 -0.44 8.46
C THR A 162 -5.10 0.68 7.63
N ASN A 163 -5.73 1.70 8.23
CA ASN A 163 -6.22 2.86 7.49
C ASN A 163 -5.09 3.66 6.83
N ASN A 164 -3.94 3.80 7.47
CA ASN A 164 -2.81 4.48 6.84
C ASN A 164 -2.33 3.69 5.61
N PHE A 165 -2.23 2.37 5.73
CA PHE A 165 -1.90 1.49 4.61
C PHE A 165 -2.93 1.59 3.48
N LEU A 166 -4.24 1.56 3.79
CA LEU A 166 -5.32 1.73 2.83
C LEU A 166 -5.20 3.06 2.06
N GLN A 167 -4.93 4.17 2.75
CA GLN A 167 -4.74 5.46 2.08
C GLN A 167 -3.49 5.47 1.19
N LEU A 168 -2.42 4.78 1.57
CA LEU A 168 -1.23 4.65 0.73
C LEU A 168 -1.51 3.78 -0.50
N CYS A 169 -2.21 2.66 -0.36
CA CYS A 169 -2.62 1.84 -1.50
C CYS A 169 -3.62 2.58 -2.41
N SER A 170 -4.49 3.43 -1.86
CA SER A 170 -5.37 4.32 -2.63
C SER A 170 -4.59 5.33 -3.49
N ILE A 171 -3.47 5.86 -2.99
CA ILE A 171 -2.55 6.68 -3.80
C ILE A 171 -2.01 5.88 -4.98
N VAL A 172 -1.60 4.63 -4.75
CA VAL A 172 -1.09 3.73 -5.80
C VAL A 172 -2.19 3.43 -6.83
N ASP A 173 -3.42 3.13 -6.39
CA ASP A 173 -4.55 2.85 -7.27
C ASP A 173 -4.92 4.08 -8.13
N ASP A 174 -4.96 5.28 -7.57
CA ASP A 174 -5.20 6.49 -8.36
C ASP A 174 -4.08 6.73 -9.39
N LEU A 175 -2.81 6.44 -9.05
CA LEU A 175 -1.70 6.46 -10.02
C LEU A 175 -1.87 5.39 -11.11
N ALA A 176 -2.35 4.20 -10.74
CA ALA A 176 -2.68 3.13 -11.67
C ALA A 176 -3.75 3.55 -12.67
N HIS A 177 -4.79 4.23 -12.21
CA HIS A 177 -5.83 4.80 -13.08
C HIS A 177 -5.28 5.87 -14.05
N ILE A 178 -4.26 6.63 -13.64
CA ILE A 178 -3.58 7.58 -14.54
C ILE A 178 -2.80 6.84 -15.64
N LEU A 179 -2.13 5.73 -15.28
CA LEU A 179 -1.30 4.93 -16.21
C LEU A 179 -2.10 4.00 -17.12
N ALA A 180 -3.21 3.47 -16.62
CA ALA A 180 -4.17 2.62 -17.33
C ALA A 180 -5.61 3.12 -17.08
N PRO A 181 -6.04 4.18 -17.79
CA PRO A 181 -7.41 4.64 -17.72
C PRO A 181 -8.37 3.54 -18.16
N SER A 182 -9.46 3.36 -17.41
CA SER A 182 -10.56 2.49 -17.87
C SER A 182 -11.09 3.02 -19.19
N HIS A 183 -11.05 2.21 -20.26
CA HIS A 183 -11.78 2.51 -21.49
C HIS A 183 -13.28 2.28 -21.22
N ASP A 184 -13.92 3.25 -20.57
CA ASP A 184 -15.38 3.31 -20.48
C ASP A 184 -15.95 3.57 -21.88
N GLY A 185 -15.96 2.54 -22.75
CA GLY A 185 -16.57 2.63 -24.08
C GLY A 185 -16.05 1.74 -25.21
N ALA A 186 -15.11 0.81 -25.01
CA ALA A 186 -14.63 -0.01 -26.13
C ALA A 186 -14.19 -1.44 -25.77
N ASP A 187 -15.02 -2.20 -25.08
CA ASP A 187 -14.98 -3.67 -25.20
C ASP A 187 -16.39 -4.17 -25.54
N GLY A 188 -16.56 -4.58 -26.79
CA GLY A 188 -17.71 -5.37 -27.23
C GLY A 188 -17.65 -6.79 -26.67
N PRO A 189 -18.75 -7.56 -26.72
CA PRO A 189 -18.81 -8.83 -26.03
C PRO A 189 -17.99 -9.89 -26.76
N ASN A 190 -17.34 -10.71 -25.92
CA ASN A 190 -17.08 -12.13 -26.11
C ASN A 190 -15.69 -12.55 -26.64
N SER A 191 -14.96 -13.27 -25.78
CA SER A 191 -14.69 -14.69 -26.04
C SER A 191 -14.36 -15.38 -24.72
N ASP A 192 -15.40 -15.74 -23.99
CA ASP A 192 -15.31 -16.76 -22.95
C ASP A 192 -15.29 -18.12 -23.66
N ASN A 193 -14.14 -18.81 -23.68
CA ASN A 193 -14.00 -20.15 -24.24
C ASN A 193 -13.64 -21.13 -23.11
N GLY A 194 -14.70 -21.53 -22.41
CA GLY A 194 -15.00 -22.85 -21.87
C GLY A 194 -13.87 -23.81 -21.50
N ASP A 195 -13.77 -24.05 -20.19
CA ASP A 195 -13.42 -25.37 -19.64
C ASP A 195 -14.52 -25.81 -18.68
N ASN A 196 -15.45 -26.62 -19.20
CA ASN A 196 -16.50 -27.27 -18.42
C ASN A 196 -16.15 -28.76 -18.31
N LEU A 197 -15.33 -29.11 -17.31
CA LEU A 197 -15.06 -30.49 -16.92
C LEU A 197 -16.09 -30.93 -15.86
N ALA A 198 -17.17 -31.56 -16.31
CA ALA A 198 -18.04 -32.35 -15.44
C ALA A 198 -17.45 -33.76 -15.22
N PRO A 199 -17.47 -34.32 -14.00
CA PRO A 199 -17.17 -35.73 -13.79
C PRO A 199 -18.41 -36.58 -14.09
N ASN A 200 -18.27 -37.52 -15.03
CA ASN A 200 -19.27 -38.53 -15.36
C ASN A 200 -19.21 -39.68 -14.34
N SER A 201 -20.29 -39.86 -13.56
CA SER A 201 -20.52 -41.06 -12.75
C SER A 201 -21.22 -42.11 -13.62
N GLY A 202 -20.55 -43.21 -13.92
CA GLY A 202 -21.19 -44.41 -14.44
C GLY A 202 -21.97 -45.13 -13.34
N ASN A 203 -23.16 -45.64 -13.66
CA ASN A 203 -23.46 -47.07 -13.80
C ASN A 203 -24.99 -47.29 -13.75
N GLY A 204 -25.53 -48.19 -14.57
CA GLY A 204 -26.94 -48.60 -14.46
C GLY A 204 -27.53 -49.20 -15.73
N ASP A 205 -27.33 -50.50 -15.90
CA ASP A 205 -27.61 -51.29 -17.09
C ASP A 205 -29.07 -51.36 -17.55
N ASN A 206 -29.19 -51.48 -18.89
CA ASN A 206 -30.35 -51.93 -19.65
C ASN A 206 -30.80 -53.34 -19.24
N LEU A 207 -32.10 -53.52 -19.04
CA LEU A 207 -32.81 -54.76 -19.38
C LEU A 207 -34.22 -54.39 -19.87
N ALA A 208 -34.48 -54.67 -21.15
CA ALA A 208 -35.79 -54.65 -21.80
C ALA A 208 -36.08 -56.06 -22.36
N PRO A 209 -37.36 -56.38 -22.68
CA PRO A 209 -37.99 -57.64 -22.32
C PRO A 209 -37.92 -58.73 -23.38
N ASN A 210 -37.85 -59.99 -22.95
CA ASN A 210 -38.76 -61.12 -23.27
C ASN A 210 -38.27 -62.38 -22.55
#